data_AF-A0A9J6G0Z2-F1
#
_entry.id   AF-A0A9J6G0Z2-F1
#
_cell.length_a   1.000
_cell.length_b   1.000
_cell.length_c   1.000
_cell.angle_alpha   90.00
_cell.angle_beta   90.00
_cell.angle_gamma   90.00
#
_symmetry.space_group_name_H-M   'P 1'
#
loop_
_entity.id
_entity.type
_entity.pdbx_description
1 polymer ?
#
loop_
_entity_poly.entity_id
_entity_poly.type
_entity_poly.pdbx_seq_one_letter_code
_entity_poly.pdbx_strand_id
1 'polypeptide(L)'
;MGLWDQNLALKWVRANAARFGGNPNEVTLIGQSAGGTSVGLHAASPLSRGLFKRGVMMSGSPLSLILVMSHRGQGKFVSLASSLGCYDATRKLDDQLGDAISCLKKLEASVIYRTIEGQSAMQQVFPPVWGDEFLPENPLSEGTSKNLDVKEIVLGNVLNEGTLALDNIKYATPVVEQILAADYRLAITTVIQPMFGIGVSLARRIVEAYLGDYDVEHTPEQVTQLVSQLLGDAVFDCPNHILSELTSAQRIPTYRYLFAHRPSHSFWPEWMGVAHADDIMYVLGSLPFMNDTSRHIGVLRDVSAKQLANNYTAQEQGLMEHIVGAVYSFAKTG
;
A
#
# COMPACT_ATOMS: atom_id res chain seq x y z
N MET A 1 7.05 3.02 -13.99
CA MET A 1 7.07 1.82 -14.86
C MET A 1 6.18 0.70 -14.35
N GLY A 2 6.20 0.30 -13.07
CA GLY A 2 5.32 -0.78 -12.58
C GLY A 2 3.83 -0.64 -12.94
N LEU A 3 3.24 0.56 -12.85
CA LEU A 3 1.84 0.80 -13.28
C LEU A 3 1.62 0.63 -14.80
N TRP A 4 2.64 0.91 -15.61
CA TRP A 4 2.60 0.68 -17.05
C TRP A 4 2.63 -0.81 -17.38
N ASP A 5 3.41 -1.59 -16.64
CA ASP A 5 3.44 -3.04 -16.77
C ASP A 5 2.08 -3.65 -16.44
N GLN A 6 1.45 -3.16 -15.36
CA GLN A 6 0.08 -3.54 -15.00
C GLN A 6 -0.92 -3.15 -16.09
N ASN A 7 -0.85 -1.93 -16.65
CA ASN A 7 -1.72 -1.52 -17.75
C ASN A 7 -1.55 -2.37 -19.02
N LEU A 8 -0.31 -2.76 -19.34
CA LEU A 8 -0.05 -3.71 -20.43
C LEU A 8 -0.73 -5.05 -20.17
N ALA A 9 -0.67 -5.56 -18.93
CA ALA A 9 -1.38 -6.77 -18.53
C ALA A 9 -2.91 -6.60 -18.65
N LEU A 10 -3.47 -5.45 -18.26
CA LEU A 10 -4.90 -5.17 -18.42
C LEU A 10 -5.32 -5.16 -19.89
N LYS A 11 -4.52 -4.54 -20.77
CA LYS A 11 -4.75 -4.58 -22.23
C LYS A 11 -4.69 -6.01 -22.76
N TRP A 12 -3.75 -6.82 -22.28
CA TRP A 12 -3.66 -8.23 -22.64
C TRP A 12 -4.90 -9.02 -22.19
N VAL A 13 -5.36 -8.83 -20.95
CA VAL A 13 -6.59 -9.47 -20.43
C VAL A 13 -7.78 -9.07 -21.30
N ARG A 14 -7.94 -7.78 -21.57
CA ARG A 14 -9.00 -7.25 -22.44
C ARG A 14 -9.00 -7.90 -23.83
N ALA A 15 -7.82 -8.14 -24.40
CA ALA A 15 -7.69 -8.75 -25.73
C ALA A 15 -7.83 -10.28 -25.74
N ASN A 16 -7.55 -10.97 -24.62
CA ASN A 16 -7.38 -12.42 -24.62
C ASN A 16 -8.34 -13.20 -23.70
N ALA A 17 -8.99 -12.56 -22.72
CA ALA A 17 -9.80 -13.24 -21.71
C ALA A 17 -10.88 -14.16 -22.31
N ALA A 18 -11.50 -13.76 -23.43
CA ALA A 18 -12.51 -14.57 -24.12
C ALA A 18 -12.00 -15.95 -24.55
N ARG A 19 -10.70 -16.09 -24.86
CA ARG A 19 -10.09 -17.37 -25.25
C ARG A 19 -9.96 -18.34 -24.08
N PHE A 20 -10.02 -17.83 -22.85
CA PHE A 20 -9.96 -18.60 -21.61
C PHE A 20 -11.35 -18.76 -20.96
N GLY A 21 -12.43 -18.37 -21.67
CA GLY A 21 -13.79 -18.42 -21.15
C GLY A 21 -14.18 -17.25 -20.23
N GLY A 22 -13.31 -16.24 -20.09
CA GLY A 22 -13.61 -15.01 -19.37
C GLY A 22 -14.35 -13.97 -20.22
N ASN A 23 -15.09 -13.06 -19.58
CA ASN A 23 -15.70 -11.94 -20.28
C ASN A 23 -14.80 -10.68 -20.15
N PRO A 24 -14.21 -10.16 -21.25
CA PRO A 24 -13.35 -8.99 -21.18
C PRO A 24 -14.08 -7.72 -20.70
N ASN A 25 -15.42 -7.69 -20.73
CA ASN A 25 -16.26 -6.59 -20.22
C ASN A 25 -16.61 -6.71 -18.73
N GLU A 26 -16.32 -7.83 -18.07
CA GLU A 26 -16.61 -8.06 -16.65
C GLU A 26 -15.32 -8.31 -15.87
N VAL A 27 -14.31 -7.46 -16.09
CA VAL A 27 -13.02 -7.54 -15.39
C VAL A 27 -13.10 -6.78 -14.06
N THR A 28 -12.81 -7.46 -12.96
CA THR A 28 -12.70 -6.87 -11.62
C THR A 28 -11.24 -6.93 -11.17
N LEU A 29 -10.68 -5.79 -10.77
CA LEU A 29 -9.34 -5.73 -10.20
C LEU A 29 -9.41 -5.89 -8.69
N ILE A 30 -8.54 -6.72 -8.13
CA ILE A 30 -8.42 -6.94 -6.69
C ILE A 30 -6.96 -6.72 -6.33
N GLY A 31 -6.70 -5.87 -5.34
CA GLY A 31 -5.35 -5.58 -4.89
C GLY A 31 -5.29 -5.28 -3.41
N GLN A 32 -4.19 -5.68 -2.79
CA GLN A 32 -3.90 -5.42 -1.37
C GLN A 32 -2.74 -4.44 -1.23
N SER A 33 -2.80 -3.54 -0.24
CA SER A 33 -1.74 -2.55 0.03
C SER A 33 -1.39 -1.71 -1.19
N ALA A 34 -0.12 -1.68 -1.62
CA ALA A 34 0.32 -1.07 -2.86
C ALA A 34 -0.44 -1.57 -4.11
N GLY A 35 -0.91 -2.82 -4.09
CA GLY A 35 -1.81 -3.37 -5.10
C GLY A 35 -3.21 -2.72 -5.05
N GLY A 36 -3.77 -2.50 -3.86
CA GLY A 36 -5.03 -1.77 -3.69
C GLY A 36 -4.92 -0.31 -4.13
N THR A 37 -3.80 0.34 -3.79
CA THR A 37 -3.43 1.65 -4.34
C THR A 37 -3.37 1.61 -5.87
N SER A 38 -2.76 0.58 -6.45
CA SER A 38 -2.66 0.44 -7.90
C SER A 38 -4.03 0.29 -8.57
N VAL A 39 -4.99 -0.41 -7.96
CA VAL A 39 -6.39 -0.47 -8.44
C VAL A 39 -6.99 0.94 -8.53
N GLY A 40 -6.83 1.74 -7.47
CA GLY A 40 -7.29 3.13 -7.45
C GLY A 40 -6.60 4.02 -8.49
N LEU A 41 -5.29 3.85 -8.68
CA LEU A 41 -4.54 4.61 -9.68
C LEU A 41 -4.93 4.22 -11.11
N HIS A 42 -5.29 2.96 -11.35
CA HIS A 42 -5.87 2.54 -12.62
C HIS A 42 -7.26 3.13 -12.85
N ALA A 43 -8.08 3.31 -11.81
CA ALA A 43 -9.36 4.00 -11.92
C ALA A 43 -9.18 5.50 -12.26
N ALA A 44 -8.13 6.12 -11.74
CA ALA A 44 -7.77 7.51 -12.03
C ALA A 44 -7.11 7.71 -13.41
N SER A 45 -6.47 6.68 -13.97
CA SER A 45 -5.65 6.82 -15.18
C SER A 45 -6.49 6.87 -16.47
N PRO A 46 -6.29 7.88 -17.34
CA PRO A 46 -6.93 7.90 -18.66
C PRO A 46 -6.54 6.71 -19.54
N LEU A 47 -5.35 6.13 -19.33
CA LEU A 47 -4.84 4.99 -20.11
C LEU A 47 -5.44 3.64 -19.71
N SER A 48 -6.08 3.57 -18.55
CA SER A 48 -6.76 2.37 -18.06
C SER A 48 -8.27 2.39 -18.28
N ARG A 49 -8.80 3.46 -18.87
CA ARG A 49 -10.24 3.62 -19.11
C ARG A 49 -10.80 2.47 -19.93
N GLY A 50 -11.91 1.91 -19.46
CA GLY A 50 -12.60 0.78 -20.10
C GLY A 50 -11.83 -0.55 -20.12
N LEU A 51 -10.67 -0.66 -19.46
CA LEU A 51 -9.93 -1.93 -19.36
C LEU A 51 -10.45 -2.84 -18.24
N PHE A 52 -11.11 -2.27 -17.25
CA PHE A 52 -11.76 -3.01 -16.17
C PHE A 52 -13.07 -2.30 -15.76
N LYS A 53 -13.91 -3.02 -15.02
CA LYS A 53 -15.25 -2.58 -14.63
C LYS A 53 -15.33 -2.23 -13.14
N ARG A 54 -14.75 -3.06 -12.27
CA ARG A 54 -14.89 -2.97 -10.80
C ARG A 54 -13.55 -3.06 -10.09
N GLY A 55 -13.47 -2.51 -8.88
CA GLY A 55 -12.26 -2.54 -8.06
C GLY A 55 -12.51 -3.02 -6.62
N VAL A 56 -11.65 -3.90 -6.11
CA VAL A 56 -11.56 -4.27 -4.70
C VAL A 56 -10.20 -3.81 -4.19
N MET A 57 -10.23 -2.90 -3.23
CA MET A 57 -9.08 -2.18 -2.69
C MET A 57 -8.92 -2.59 -1.22
N MET A 58 -8.07 -3.57 -0.97
CA MET A 58 -7.83 -4.12 0.37
C MET A 58 -6.68 -3.35 1.04
N SER A 59 -6.95 -2.65 2.14
CA SER A 59 -5.94 -1.91 2.91
C SER A 59 -5.08 -1.00 2.02
N GLY A 60 -5.67 -0.28 1.08
CA GLY A 60 -4.93 0.60 0.19
C GLY A 60 -5.79 1.22 -0.90
N SER A 61 -5.62 2.53 -1.12
CA SER A 61 -6.34 3.32 -2.12
C SER A 61 -5.38 4.26 -2.87
N PRO A 62 -5.81 5.00 -3.91
CA PRO A 62 -4.92 5.93 -4.62
C PRO A 62 -4.43 7.07 -3.71
N LEU A 63 -5.03 7.24 -2.53
CA LEU A 63 -4.68 8.24 -1.54
C LEU A 63 -3.74 7.70 -0.45
N SER A 64 -3.59 6.38 -0.29
CA SER A 64 -2.78 5.77 0.79
C SER A 64 -1.28 6.09 0.69
N LEU A 65 -0.74 6.23 -0.52
CA LEU A 65 0.66 6.57 -0.75
C LEU A 65 0.89 8.06 -1.02
N ILE A 66 -0.14 8.90 -0.89
CA ILE A 66 -0.05 10.27 -1.40
C ILE A 66 1.07 11.09 -0.77
N LEU A 67 1.36 10.84 0.51
CA LEU A 67 2.39 11.54 1.27
C LEU A 67 3.81 11.25 0.78
N VAL A 68 4.02 10.14 0.05
CA VAL A 68 5.31 9.75 -0.53
C VAL A 68 5.35 9.87 -2.06
N MET A 69 4.22 10.13 -2.72
CA MET A 69 4.15 10.38 -4.16
C MET A 69 4.72 11.75 -4.50
N SER A 70 5.41 11.85 -5.63
CA SER A 70 6.02 13.10 -6.09
C SER A 70 5.75 13.35 -7.57
N HIS A 71 5.83 14.62 -7.97
CA HIS A 71 5.80 14.99 -9.37
C HIS A 71 7.05 14.43 -10.08
N ARG A 72 6.83 13.52 -11.04
CA ARG A 72 7.86 12.90 -11.90
C ARG A 72 9.04 12.22 -11.19
N GLY A 73 9.03 12.06 -9.86
CA GLY A 73 10.07 11.30 -9.13
C GLY A 73 11.47 11.90 -9.15
N GLN A 74 11.63 13.18 -9.49
CA GLN A 74 12.95 13.77 -9.77
C GLN A 74 13.93 13.66 -8.60
N GLY A 75 13.48 13.89 -7.36
CA GLY A 75 14.35 13.88 -6.19
C GLY A 75 15.02 12.52 -5.95
N LYS A 76 14.26 11.42 -6.02
CA LYS A 76 14.81 10.06 -5.87
C LYS A 76 15.72 9.67 -7.03
N PHE A 77 15.35 10.07 -8.26
CA PHE A 77 16.19 9.84 -9.43
C PHE A 77 17.56 10.54 -9.29
N VAL A 78 17.57 11.84 -8.96
CA VAL A 78 18.79 12.62 -8.79
C VAL A 78 19.66 12.08 -7.67
N SER A 79 19.06 11.72 -6.53
CA SER A 79 19.78 11.13 -5.39
C SER A 79 20.52 9.86 -5.81
N LEU A 80 19.82 8.90 -6.41
CA LEU A 80 20.40 7.63 -6.85
C LEU A 80 21.45 7.83 -7.96
N ALA A 81 21.15 8.68 -8.95
CA ALA A 81 22.06 8.97 -10.05
C ALA A 81 23.36 9.62 -9.55
N SER A 82 23.27 10.51 -8.55
CA SER A 82 24.44 11.15 -7.93
C SER A 82 25.28 10.13 -7.17
N SER A 83 24.67 9.24 -6.38
CA SER A 83 25.37 8.18 -5.65
C SER A 83 26.12 7.20 -6.56
N LEU A 84 25.68 7.07 -7.81
CA LEU A 84 26.28 6.20 -8.83
C LEU A 84 27.25 6.94 -9.77
N GLY A 85 27.52 8.23 -9.53
CA GLY A 85 28.39 9.03 -10.38
C GLY A 85 27.82 9.33 -11.77
N CYS A 86 26.50 9.17 -11.95
CA CYS A 86 25.78 9.40 -13.20
C CYS A 86 25.11 10.77 -13.28
N TYR A 87 25.28 11.65 -12.29
CA TYR A 87 24.65 12.96 -12.25
C TYR A 87 25.63 14.04 -11.77
N ASP A 88 25.66 15.17 -12.49
CA ASP A 88 26.45 16.34 -12.13
C ASP A 88 25.53 17.40 -11.48
N ALA A 89 25.70 17.60 -10.17
CA ALA A 89 24.90 18.55 -9.39
C ALA A 89 25.08 20.02 -9.81
N THR A 90 26.10 20.35 -10.62
CA THR A 90 26.33 21.71 -11.14
C THR A 90 25.50 22.02 -12.39
N ARG A 91 24.97 20.99 -13.06
CA ARG A 91 24.16 21.10 -14.27
C ARG A 91 22.66 20.98 -13.95
N LYS A 92 21.81 21.61 -14.77
CA LYS A 92 20.36 21.44 -14.66
C LYS A 92 19.95 20.03 -15.06
N LEU A 93 18.92 19.48 -14.41
CA LEU A 93 18.42 18.12 -14.68
C LEU A 93 18.06 17.93 -16.16
N ASP A 94 17.28 18.86 -16.74
CA ASP A 94 16.79 18.75 -18.12
C ASP A 94 17.93 18.70 -19.15
N ASP A 95 19.06 19.36 -18.87
CA ASP A 95 20.22 19.43 -19.77
C ASP A 95 21.09 18.16 -19.73
N GLN A 96 20.87 17.26 -18.77
CA GLN A 96 21.68 16.05 -18.56
C GLN A 96 20.86 14.77 -18.34
N LEU A 97 19.52 14.86 -18.34
CA LEU A 97 18.64 13.74 -18.02
C LEU A 97 18.92 12.52 -18.91
N GLY A 98 19.09 12.77 -20.22
CA GLY A 98 19.44 11.73 -21.19
C GLY A 98 20.79 11.06 -20.90
N ASP A 99 21.81 11.85 -20.55
CA ASP A 99 23.15 11.37 -20.21
C ASP A 99 23.11 10.53 -18.93
N ALA A 100 22.41 11.02 -17.89
CA ALA A 100 22.25 10.33 -16.61
C ALA A 100 21.53 8.99 -16.78
N ILE A 101 20.42 8.96 -17.52
CA ILE A 101 19.71 7.70 -17.85
C ILE A 101 20.62 6.75 -18.64
N SER A 102 21.38 7.26 -19.62
CA SER A 102 22.29 6.44 -20.42
C SER A 102 23.43 5.86 -19.60
N CYS A 103 23.93 6.61 -18.61
CA CYS A 103 24.92 6.14 -17.66
C CYS A 103 24.34 5.02 -16.78
N LEU A 104 23.18 5.25 -16.16
CA LEU A 104 22.53 4.25 -15.30
C LEU A 104 22.22 2.94 -16.04
N LYS A 105 21.78 3.00 -17.29
CA LYS A 105 21.50 1.82 -18.13
C LYS A 105 22.73 0.97 -18.46
N LYS A 106 23.94 1.51 -18.33
CA LYS A 106 25.20 0.78 -18.54
C LYS A 106 25.69 0.08 -17.28
N LEU A 107 25.12 0.41 -16.12
CA LEU A 107 25.49 -0.22 -14.86
C LEU A 107 24.81 -1.57 -14.71
N GLU A 108 25.50 -2.49 -14.05
CA GLU A 108 24.91 -3.75 -13.61
C GLU A 108 23.75 -3.49 -12.64
N ALA A 109 22.62 -4.19 -12.82
CA ALA A 109 21.45 -4.02 -11.96
C ALA A 109 21.78 -4.28 -10.47
N SER A 110 22.71 -5.20 -10.19
CA SER A 110 23.19 -5.49 -8.84
C SER A 110 23.90 -4.31 -8.17
N VAL A 111 24.55 -3.44 -8.94
CA VAL A 111 25.21 -2.22 -8.42
C VAL A 111 24.16 -1.20 -8.02
N ILE A 112 23.14 -1.01 -8.86
CA ILE A 112 22.02 -0.10 -8.57
C ILE A 112 21.27 -0.61 -7.32
N TYR A 113 20.95 -1.90 -7.29
CA TYR A 113 20.23 -2.52 -6.18
C TYR A 113 20.99 -2.38 -4.85
N ARG A 114 22.28 -2.73 -4.80
CA ARG A 114 23.10 -2.57 -3.59
C ARG A 114 23.22 -1.12 -3.14
N THR A 115 23.25 -0.18 -4.09
CA THR A 115 23.30 1.24 -3.77
C THR A 115 22.00 1.70 -3.12
N ILE A 116 20.85 1.21 -3.60
CA ILE A 116 19.55 1.48 -2.99
C ILE A 116 19.47 0.83 -1.60
N GLU A 117 19.84 -0.45 -1.49
CA GLU A 117 19.83 -1.23 -0.24
C GLU A 117 20.71 -0.59 0.86
N GLY A 118 21.81 0.06 0.49
CA GLY A 118 22.67 0.81 1.41
C GLY A 118 22.08 2.12 1.93
N GLN A 119 20.91 2.56 1.45
CA GLN A 119 20.23 3.76 1.94
C GLN A 119 19.25 3.45 3.08
N SER A 120 18.75 4.49 3.75
CA SER A 120 17.67 4.34 4.73
C SER A 120 16.41 3.72 4.10
N ALA A 121 15.59 3.02 4.89
CA ALA A 121 14.38 2.35 4.40
C ALA A 121 13.45 3.29 3.59
N MET A 122 13.33 4.56 4.01
CA MET A 122 12.56 5.57 3.27
C MET A 122 13.14 5.90 1.89
N GLN A 123 14.47 5.85 1.74
CA GLN A 123 15.14 6.06 0.46
C GLN A 123 15.04 4.83 -0.47
N GLN A 124 14.84 3.63 0.10
CA GLN A 124 14.66 2.40 -0.68
C GLN A 124 13.34 2.33 -1.44
N VAL A 125 12.29 3.01 -0.97
CA VAL A 125 10.96 2.96 -1.59
C VAL A 125 10.90 3.86 -2.82
N PHE A 126 10.49 3.32 -3.98
CA PHE A 126 10.18 4.10 -5.20
C PHE A 126 8.67 4.04 -5.47
N PRO A 127 7.87 4.97 -4.93
CA PRO A 127 6.42 4.95 -5.08
C PRO A 127 6.00 5.38 -6.49
N PRO A 128 4.71 5.19 -6.86
CA PRO A 128 4.13 5.85 -8.02
C PRO A 128 4.40 7.35 -8.06
N VAL A 129 4.45 7.90 -9.27
CA VAL A 129 4.63 9.34 -9.52
C VAL A 129 3.47 9.84 -10.37
N TRP A 130 3.23 11.15 -10.33
CA TRP A 130 2.26 11.84 -11.18
C TRP A 130 2.95 12.89 -12.06
N GLY A 131 2.24 13.43 -13.04
CA GLY A 131 2.77 14.39 -14.03
C GLY A 131 3.23 13.76 -15.33
N ASP A 132 2.78 12.55 -15.63
CA ASP A 132 2.94 11.86 -16.92
C ASP A 132 1.58 11.51 -17.53
N GLU A 133 1.57 10.90 -18.71
CA GLU A 133 0.34 10.51 -19.42
C GLU A 133 -0.45 9.39 -18.72
N PHE A 134 0.17 8.63 -17.83
CA PHE A 134 -0.53 7.61 -17.04
C PHE A 134 -1.31 8.24 -15.88
N LEU A 135 -0.68 9.18 -15.16
CA LEU A 135 -1.30 9.90 -14.06
C LEU A 135 -0.97 11.40 -14.21
N PRO A 136 -1.77 12.15 -15.01
CA PRO A 136 -1.44 13.53 -15.35
C PRO A 136 -1.43 14.49 -14.17
N GLU A 137 -2.35 14.29 -13.23
CA GLU A 137 -2.54 15.14 -12.07
C GLU A 137 -2.31 14.35 -10.77
N ASN A 138 -2.13 15.09 -9.69
CA ASN A 138 -2.02 14.52 -8.36
C ASN A 138 -3.33 13.77 -7.98
N PRO A 139 -3.30 12.56 -7.40
CA PRO A 139 -4.52 11.82 -7.01
C PRO A 139 -5.49 12.56 -6.08
N LEU A 140 -5.04 13.55 -5.30
CA LEU A 140 -5.89 14.41 -4.47
C LEU A 140 -6.54 15.58 -5.24
N SER A 141 -6.13 15.83 -6.49
CA SER A 141 -6.71 16.90 -7.30
C SER A 141 -8.19 16.63 -7.57
N GLU A 142 -8.97 17.71 -7.62
CA GLU A 142 -10.38 17.64 -8.02
C GLU A 142 -10.54 17.10 -9.44
N GLY A 143 -9.59 17.41 -10.33
CA GLY A 143 -9.55 16.87 -11.69
C GLY A 143 -9.39 15.36 -11.72
N THR A 144 -8.53 14.79 -10.85
CA THR A 144 -8.39 13.33 -10.74
C THR A 144 -9.61 12.69 -10.09
N SER A 145 -10.05 13.23 -8.95
CA SER A 145 -11.12 12.61 -8.17
C SER A 145 -12.46 12.60 -8.91
N LYS A 146 -12.79 13.64 -9.71
CA LYS A 146 -14.02 13.71 -10.53
C LYS A 146 -14.02 12.82 -11.77
N ASN A 147 -12.89 12.25 -12.13
CA ASN A 147 -12.70 11.56 -13.41
C ASN A 147 -12.36 10.08 -13.24
N LEU A 148 -12.70 9.48 -12.08
CA LEU A 148 -12.52 8.04 -11.85
C LEU A 148 -13.35 7.23 -12.85
N ASP A 149 -12.72 6.28 -13.54
CA ASP A 149 -13.38 5.32 -14.44
C ASP A 149 -13.48 3.94 -13.79
N VAL A 150 -14.44 3.80 -12.89
CA VAL A 150 -14.79 2.55 -12.23
C VAL A 150 -16.29 2.53 -11.95
N LYS A 151 -16.94 1.37 -12.13
CA LYS A 151 -18.40 1.27 -11.96
C LYS A 151 -18.79 1.09 -10.51
N GLU A 152 -18.14 0.20 -9.79
CA GLU A 152 -18.38 -0.06 -8.37
C GLU A 152 -17.05 -0.38 -7.69
N ILE A 153 -16.94 -0.05 -6.40
CA ILE A 153 -15.76 -0.35 -5.59
C ILE A 153 -16.08 -1.00 -4.24
N VAL A 154 -15.16 -1.83 -3.77
CA VAL A 154 -15.08 -2.30 -2.39
C VAL A 154 -13.80 -1.75 -1.76
N LEU A 155 -13.92 -1.11 -0.61
CA LEU A 155 -12.80 -0.62 0.20
C LEU A 155 -12.71 -1.45 1.49
N GLY A 156 -11.55 -2.04 1.70
CA GLY A 156 -11.26 -2.91 2.83
C GLY A 156 -10.24 -2.34 3.78
N ASN A 157 -10.41 -2.62 5.06
CA ASN A 157 -9.40 -2.37 6.08
C ASN A 157 -9.35 -3.57 7.04
N VAL A 158 -8.19 -3.80 7.67
CA VAL A 158 -8.07 -4.68 8.83
C VAL A 158 -8.16 -3.87 10.13
N LEU A 159 -8.45 -4.50 11.26
CA LEU A 159 -8.63 -3.79 12.54
C LEU A 159 -7.37 -3.05 13.01
N ASN A 160 -6.18 -3.56 12.71
CA ASN A 160 -4.92 -3.03 13.22
C ASN A 160 -3.93 -2.72 12.08
N GLU A 161 -4.33 -1.88 11.12
CA GLU A 161 -3.52 -1.51 9.95
C GLU A 161 -2.10 -1.01 10.28
N GLY A 162 -1.98 -0.12 11.27
CA GLY A 162 -0.73 0.57 11.54
C GLY A 162 0.28 -0.19 12.39
N THR A 163 -0.03 -1.40 12.88
CA THR A 163 0.93 -2.19 13.67
C THR A 163 2.13 -2.62 12.83
N LEU A 164 1.91 -2.98 11.56
CA LEU A 164 2.98 -3.27 10.60
C LEU A 164 3.80 -2.01 10.26
N ALA A 165 3.14 -0.86 10.10
CA ALA A 165 3.83 0.40 9.83
C ALA A 165 4.74 0.79 11.00
N LEU A 166 4.27 0.61 12.24
CA LEU A 166 5.05 0.85 13.45
C LEU A 166 6.26 -0.09 13.53
N ASP A 167 6.08 -1.38 13.26
CA ASP A 167 7.17 -2.37 13.27
C ASP A 167 8.26 -2.04 12.25
N ASN A 168 7.85 -1.68 11.02
CA ASN A 168 8.77 -1.22 9.98
C ASN A 168 9.54 0.05 10.38
N ILE A 169 8.91 0.99 11.09
CA ILE A 169 9.57 2.20 11.59
C ILE A 169 10.62 1.86 12.65
N LYS A 170 10.31 0.97 13.59
CA LYS A 170 11.25 0.52 14.62
C LYS A 170 12.47 -0.14 13.99
N TYR A 171 12.26 -1.01 12.99
CA TYR A 171 13.35 -1.64 12.23
C TYR A 171 14.17 -0.62 11.46
N ALA A 172 13.52 0.33 10.78
CA ALA A 172 14.17 1.35 9.95
C ALA A 172 14.94 2.40 10.78
N THR A 173 14.50 2.67 12.01
CA THR A 173 15.07 3.74 12.85
C THR A 173 15.29 3.24 14.28
N PRO A 174 16.34 2.45 14.55
CA PRO A 174 16.57 1.88 15.88
C PRO A 174 16.71 2.94 17.00
N VAL A 175 17.15 4.16 16.65
CA VAL A 175 17.24 5.29 17.58
C VAL A 175 15.87 5.70 18.14
N VAL A 176 14.78 5.44 17.41
CA VAL A 176 13.41 5.72 17.87
C VAL A 176 13.09 4.96 19.14
N GLU A 177 13.60 3.74 19.35
CA GLU A 177 13.39 3.03 20.63
C GLU A 177 14.01 3.76 21.82
N GLN A 178 15.20 4.35 21.62
CA GLN A 178 15.87 5.13 22.66
C GLN A 178 15.15 6.44 22.96
N ILE A 179 14.65 7.13 21.93
CA ILE A 179 13.89 8.38 22.11
C ILE A 179 12.50 8.08 22.69
N LEU A 180 11.84 6.99 22.28
CA LEU A 180 10.56 6.55 22.85
C LEU A 180 10.66 6.29 24.35
N ALA A 181 11.79 5.74 24.83
CA ALA A 181 12.03 5.51 26.24
C ALA A 181 12.27 6.80 27.05
N ALA A 182 12.70 7.89 26.40
CA ALA A 182 12.97 9.18 27.05
C ALA A 182 11.78 10.15 26.98
N ASP A 183 11.19 10.32 25.80
CA ASP A 183 10.00 11.12 25.53
C ASP A 183 9.30 10.60 24.26
N TYR A 184 8.26 9.79 24.45
CA TYR A 184 7.53 9.21 23.33
C TYR A 184 6.81 10.26 22.48
N ARG A 185 6.33 11.37 23.04
CA ARG A 185 5.65 12.42 22.27
C ARG A 185 6.64 13.09 21.33
N LEU A 186 7.85 13.39 21.80
CA LEU A 186 8.92 13.94 20.97
C LEU A 186 9.39 12.93 19.91
N ALA A 187 9.54 11.66 20.28
CA ALA A 187 9.91 10.59 19.34
C ALA A 187 8.92 10.53 18.18
N ILE A 188 7.62 10.43 18.48
CA ILE A 188 6.57 10.31 17.47
C ILE A 188 6.49 11.57 16.62
N THR A 189 6.57 12.76 17.24
CA THR A 189 6.60 14.05 16.52
C THR A 189 7.73 14.07 15.49
N THR A 190 8.92 13.61 15.88
CA THR A 190 10.12 13.60 15.02
C THR A 190 10.02 12.58 13.88
N VAL A 191 9.25 11.50 14.08
CA VAL A 191 9.00 10.49 13.05
C VAL A 191 7.94 10.95 12.05
N ILE A 192 6.78 11.43 12.51
CA ILE A 192 5.66 11.74 11.63
C ILE A 192 5.86 13.03 10.84
N GLN A 193 6.65 13.98 11.36
CA GLN A 193 6.95 15.25 10.71
C GLN A 193 7.56 15.06 9.30
N PRO A 194 8.70 14.35 9.13
CA PRO A 194 9.26 14.09 7.81
C PRO A 194 8.45 13.06 7.04
N MET A 195 7.83 12.08 7.70
CA MET A 195 7.03 11.04 7.06
C MET A 195 5.82 11.63 6.31
N PHE A 196 5.16 12.63 6.90
CA PHE A 196 3.99 13.28 6.32
C PHE A 196 4.32 14.59 5.59
N GLY A 197 5.59 15.03 5.62
CA GLY A 197 6.01 16.29 4.99
C GLY A 197 5.34 17.52 5.63
N ILE A 198 5.06 17.47 6.92
CA ILE A 198 4.34 18.52 7.66
C ILE A 198 5.27 19.36 8.53
N GLY A 199 4.80 20.52 9.00
CA GLY A 199 5.54 21.33 9.99
C GLY A 199 5.46 20.74 11.40
N VAL A 200 6.48 21.01 12.24
CA VAL A 200 6.57 20.48 13.62
C VAL A 200 5.34 20.82 14.46
N SER A 201 4.75 22.00 14.29
CA SER A 201 3.56 22.42 15.04
C SER A 201 2.33 21.58 14.71
N LEU A 202 2.17 21.17 13.44
CA LEU A 202 1.09 20.26 13.06
C LEU A 202 1.35 18.85 13.56
N ALA A 203 2.59 18.35 13.45
CA ALA A 203 2.97 17.05 13.99
C ALA A 203 2.67 16.96 15.50
N ARG A 204 3.01 17.98 16.28
CA ARG A 204 2.69 18.04 17.72
C ARG A 204 1.19 17.97 18.00
N ARG A 205 0.37 18.73 17.26
CA ARG A 205 -1.10 18.68 17.41
C ARG A 205 -1.67 17.30 17.08
N ILE A 206 -1.11 16.61 16.09
CA ILE A 206 -1.53 15.23 15.78
C ILE A 206 -1.16 14.32 16.96
N VAL A 207 0.07 14.41 17.47
CA VAL A 207 0.50 13.63 18.66
C VAL A 207 -0.42 13.90 19.86
N GLU A 208 -0.74 15.16 20.14
CA GLU A 208 -1.67 15.57 21.20
C GLU A 208 -3.09 15.02 20.98
N ALA A 209 -3.57 14.94 19.73
CA ALA A 209 -4.90 14.40 19.43
C ALA A 209 -5.04 12.90 19.73
N TYR A 210 -3.95 12.12 19.63
CA TYR A 210 -3.95 10.69 19.93
C TYR A 210 -3.53 10.38 21.37
N LEU A 211 -2.53 11.09 21.90
CA LEU A 211 -1.96 10.80 23.22
C LEU A 211 -2.51 11.72 24.32
N GLY A 212 -3.41 12.65 23.98
CA GLY A 212 -3.90 13.64 24.92
C GLY A 212 -2.83 14.62 25.39
N ASP A 213 -3.24 15.48 26.33
CA ASP A 213 -2.40 16.50 26.94
C ASP A 213 -1.17 15.90 27.66
N TYR A 214 -0.15 16.73 27.90
CA TYR A 214 1.14 16.29 28.45
C TYR A 214 1.08 15.76 29.88
N ASP A 215 0.00 16.03 30.62
CA ASP A 215 -0.28 15.49 31.95
C ASP A 215 -0.90 14.09 31.91
N VAL A 216 -1.30 13.60 30.74
CA VAL A 216 -1.75 12.22 30.54
C VAL A 216 -0.54 11.32 30.31
N GLU A 217 -0.26 10.43 31.26
CA GLU A 217 0.75 9.39 31.09
C GLU A 217 0.16 8.11 30.50
N HIS A 218 0.96 7.44 29.66
CA HIS A 218 0.62 6.20 28.98
C HIS A 218 1.64 5.13 29.29
N THR A 219 1.20 3.89 29.45
CA THR A 219 2.12 2.75 29.49
C THR A 219 2.73 2.50 28.10
N PRO A 220 3.88 1.80 28.00
CA PRO A 220 4.48 1.45 26.72
C PRO A 220 3.51 0.73 25.75
N GLU A 221 2.61 -0.09 26.28
CA GLU A 221 1.59 -0.81 25.51
C GLU A 221 0.54 0.16 24.95
N GLN A 222 0.08 1.11 25.76
CA GLN A 222 -0.86 2.15 25.32
C GLN A 222 -0.24 3.05 24.25
N VAL A 223 1.03 3.46 24.42
CA VAL A 223 1.76 4.21 23.40
C VAL A 223 1.84 3.42 22.10
N THR A 224 2.17 2.13 22.18
CA THR A 224 2.24 1.24 20.99
C THR A 224 0.89 1.17 20.27
N GLN A 225 -0.21 1.02 21.01
CA GLN A 225 -1.56 0.98 20.45
C GLN A 225 -1.95 2.30 19.78
N LEU A 226 -1.78 3.43 20.49
CA LEU A 226 -2.17 4.75 19.99
C LEU A 226 -1.34 5.18 18.78
N VAL A 227 -0.04 4.87 18.76
CA VAL A 227 0.82 5.15 17.59
C VAL A 227 0.45 4.25 16.42
N SER A 228 0.15 2.98 16.66
CA SER A 228 -0.33 2.08 15.60
C SER A 228 -1.66 2.59 15.03
N GLN A 229 -2.56 3.10 15.87
CA GLN A 229 -3.82 3.70 15.42
C GLN A 229 -3.56 4.94 14.56
N LEU A 230 -2.70 5.88 15.02
CA LEU A 230 -2.31 7.07 14.25
C LEU A 230 -1.79 6.71 12.85
N LEU A 231 -0.88 5.74 12.78
CA LEU A 231 -0.29 5.32 11.50
C LEU A 231 -1.32 4.61 10.61
N GLY A 232 -2.19 3.78 11.19
CA GLY A 232 -3.29 3.11 10.48
C GLY A 232 -4.28 4.11 9.89
N ASP A 233 -4.70 5.09 10.69
CA ASP A 233 -5.59 6.17 10.29
C ASP A 233 -5.00 6.98 9.14
N ALA A 234 -3.76 7.43 9.30
CA ALA A 234 -3.11 8.32 8.33
C ALA A 234 -2.83 7.66 6.97
N VAL A 235 -2.49 6.37 6.96
CA VAL A 235 -2.03 5.66 5.74
C VAL A 235 -3.14 4.85 5.09
N PHE A 236 -4.11 4.36 5.85
CA PHE A 236 -5.12 3.43 5.36
C PHE A 236 -6.55 3.92 5.59
N ASP A 237 -6.97 4.12 6.85
CA ASP A 237 -8.39 4.31 7.16
C ASP A 237 -8.93 5.67 6.68
N CYS A 238 -8.23 6.77 6.96
CA CYS A 238 -8.64 8.10 6.49
C CYS A 238 -8.57 8.20 4.95
N PRO A 239 -7.50 7.77 4.26
CA PRO A 239 -7.47 7.73 2.80
C PRO A 239 -8.65 6.94 2.18
N ASN A 240 -8.97 5.77 2.73
CA ASN A 240 -10.12 4.97 2.28
C ASN A 240 -11.45 5.69 2.55
N HIS A 241 -11.58 6.33 3.71
CA HIS A 241 -12.77 7.10 4.05
C HIS A 241 -12.97 8.29 3.09
N ILE A 242 -11.93 9.08 2.83
CA ILE A 242 -11.97 10.20 1.88
C ILE A 242 -12.37 9.71 0.49
N LEU A 243 -11.76 8.62 0.01
CA LEU A 243 -12.14 8.05 -1.29
C LEU A 243 -13.61 7.62 -1.30
N SER A 244 -14.12 7.04 -0.20
CA SER A 244 -15.51 6.62 -0.10
C SER A 244 -16.50 7.80 -0.20
N GLU A 245 -16.14 8.96 0.35
CA GLU A 245 -16.94 10.17 0.22
C GLU A 245 -16.89 10.72 -1.21
N LEU A 246 -15.70 10.79 -1.80
CA LEU A 246 -15.50 11.28 -3.18
C LEU A 246 -16.25 10.44 -4.20
N THR A 247 -16.23 9.12 -4.07
CA THR A 247 -16.90 8.17 -4.97
C THR A 247 -18.42 8.19 -4.77
N SER A 248 -18.88 8.27 -3.51
CA SER A 248 -20.31 8.42 -3.20
C SER A 248 -20.89 9.73 -3.74
N ALA A 249 -20.15 10.84 -3.65
CA ALA A 249 -20.54 12.13 -4.23
C ALA A 249 -20.70 12.08 -5.75
N GLN A 250 -20.00 11.15 -6.41
CA GLN A 250 -20.08 10.88 -7.85
C GLN A 250 -21.09 9.78 -8.23
N ARG A 251 -21.83 9.25 -7.24
CA ARG A 251 -22.77 8.13 -7.41
C ARG A 251 -22.11 6.84 -7.91
N ILE A 252 -20.84 6.62 -7.55
CA ILE A 252 -20.15 5.34 -7.72
C ILE A 252 -20.50 4.48 -6.49
N PRO A 253 -21.25 3.36 -6.65
CA PRO A 253 -21.52 2.45 -5.54
C PRO A 253 -20.24 2.02 -4.84
N THR A 254 -20.22 2.21 -3.52
CA THR A 254 -19.04 1.98 -2.69
C THR A 254 -19.43 1.16 -1.49
N TYR A 255 -18.80 -0.01 -1.35
CA TYR A 255 -18.97 -0.91 -0.22
C TYR A 255 -17.72 -0.84 0.65
N ARG A 256 -17.90 -0.96 1.98
CA ARG A 256 -16.79 -0.98 2.93
C ARG A 256 -16.84 -2.24 3.78
N TYR A 257 -15.68 -2.81 4.10
CA TYR A 257 -15.55 -3.83 5.11
C TYR A 257 -14.45 -3.49 6.10
N LEU A 258 -14.62 -3.98 7.33
CA LEU A 258 -13.58 -4.05 8.35
C LEU A 258 -13.36 -5.52 8.68
N PHE A 259 -12.16 -6.02 8.40
CA PHE A 259 -11.75 -7.37 8.76
C PHE A 259 -11.19 -7.35 10.18
N ALA A 260 -11.98 -7.86 11.13
CA ALA A 260 -11.68 -7.84 12.56
C ALA A 260 -11.50 -9.24 13.16
N HIS A 261 -11.32 -10.26 12.32
CA HIS A 261 -11.01 -11.62 12.75
C HIS A 261 -9.49 -11.83 12.77
N ARG A 262 -8.88 -12.12 13.93
CA ARG A 262 -7.47 -12.52 13.95
C ARG A 262 -7.36 -13.99 13.53
N PRO A 263 -6.65 -14.31 12.43
CA PRO A 263 -6.49 -15.69 12.01
C PRO A 263 -5.84 -16.54 13.11
N SER A 264 -6.31 -17.78 13.28
CA SER A 264 -5.72 -18.77 14.19
C SER A 264 -4.22 -18.94 13.94
N HIS A 265 -3.83 -18.79 12.68
CA HIS A 265 -2.45 -18.78 12.20
C HIS A 265 -2.17 -17.51 11.39
N SER A 266 -1.99 -16.40 12.10
CA SER A 266 -1.43 -15.17 11.51
C SER A 266 0.10 -15.29 11.37
N PHE A 267 0.64 -14.70 10.30
CA PHE A 267 2.09 -14.56 10.12
C PHE A 267 2.71 -13.55 11.11
N TRP A 268 1.87 -12.79 11.80
CA TRP A 268 2.26 -11.68 12.64
C TRP A 268 2.26 -12.06 14.13
N PRO A 269 3.17 -11.49 14.95
CA PRO A 269 3.14 -11.64 16.40
C PRO A 269 1.79 -11.28 17.02
N GLU A 270 1.49 -11.84 18.19
CA GLU A 270 0.21 -11.67 18.89
C GLU A 270 -0.15 -10.21 19.16
N TRP A 271 0.85 -9.39 19.52
CA TRP A 271 0.66 -7.97 19.83
C TRP A 271 0.09 -7.14 18.67
N MET A 272 0.26 -7.59 17.42
CA MET A 272 -0.16 -6.85 16.24
C MET A 272 -1.67 -6.94 15.97
N GLY A 273 -2.42 -7.79 16.69
CA GLY A 273 -3.88 -7.89 16.53
C GLY A 273 -4.31 -8.43 15.17
N VAL A 274 -5.26 -7.80 14.47
CA VAL A 274 -5.60 -8.16 13.09
C VAL A 274 -4.80 -7.26 12.16
N ALA A 275 -3.62 -7.74 11.79
CA ALA A 275 -2.59 -6.93 11.18
C ALA A 275 -2.74 -6.87 9.67
N HIS A 276 -2.05 -5.90 9.07
CA HIS A 276 -2.06 -5.66 7.64
C HIS A 276 -1.81 -6.97 6.86
N ALA A 277 -2.65 -7.25 5.86
CA ALA A 277 -2.66 -8.46 5.03
C ALA A 277 -3.24 -9.75 5.64
N ASP A 278 -3.74 -9.75 6.89
CA ASP A 278 -4.41 -10.93 7.47
C ASP A 278 -5.68 -11.35 6.70
N ASP A 279 -6.30 -10.43 5.95
CA ASP A 279 -7.51 -10.68 5.17
C ASP A 279 -7.27 -11.30 3.79
N ILE A 280 -6.02 -11.31 3.28
CA ILE A 280 -5.67 -11.84 1.94
C ILE A 280 -6.18 -13.26 1.75
N MET A 281 -5.91 -14.12 2.72
CA MET A 281 -6.23 -15.54 2.63
C MET A 281 -7.73 -15.81 2.61
N TYR A 282 -8.52 -14.92 3.22
CA TYR A 282 -9.97 -14.99 3.28
C TYR A 282 -10.62 -14.41 2.03
N VAL A 283 -10.15 -13.25 1.57
CA VAL A 283 -10.66 -12.56 0.37
C VAL A 283 -10.33 -13.32 -0.91
N LEU A 284 -9.13 -13.91 -1.01
CA LEU A 284 -8.69 -14.66 -2.18
C LEU A 284 -9.02 -16.16 -2.11
N GLY A 285 -9.70 -16.62 -1.05
CA GLY A 285 -10.13 -18.02 -0.94
C GLY A 285 -8.97 -19.03 -0.85
N SER A 286 -7.87 -18.64 -0.21
CA SER A 286 -6.61 -19.38 -0.29
C SER A 286 -6.35 -20.34 0.87
N LEU A 287 -7.17 -20.33 1.94
CA LEU A 287 -6.98 -21.20 3.12
C LEU A 287 -6.85 -22.69 2.77
N PRO A 288 -7.66 -23.29 1.87
CA PRO A 288 -7.58 -24.72 1.57
C PRO A 288 -6.27 -25.16 0.93
N PHE A 289 -5.55 -24.23 0.27
CA PHE A 289 -4.34 -24.54 -0.49
C PHE A 289 -3.07 -24.42 0.36
N MET A 290 -3.16 -23.95 1.61
CA MET A 290 -1.99 -23.75 2.47
C MET A 290 -1.29 -25.06 2.84
N ASN A 291 -2.08 -26.12 2.99
CA ASN A 291 -1.60 -27.47 3.29
C ASN A 291 -1.14 -28.24 2.05
N ASP A 292 -1.44 -27.72 0.85
CA ASP A 292 -1.02 -28.32 -0.41
C ASP A 292 0.44 -27.96 -0.69
N THR A 293 1.35 -28.68 -0.03
CA THR A 293 2.80 -28.52 -0.17
C THR A 293 3.30 -28.76 -1.61
N SER A 294 2.49 -29.39 -2.48
CA SER A 294 2.82 -29.52 -3.91
C SER A 294 2.79 -28.18 -4.66
N ARG A 295 2.11 -27.17 -4.10
CA ARG A 295 2.03 -25.80 -4.64
C ARG A 295 3.09 -24.87 -4.10
N HIS A 296 3.89 -25.30 -3.12
CA HIS A 296 4.94 -24.47 -2.52
C HIS A 296 6.14 -24.39 -3.47
N ILE A 297 6.38 -23.20 -4.04
CA ILE A 297 7.62 -22.90 -4.78
C ILE A 297 8.78 -22.68 -3.80
N GLY A 298 10.02 -22.91 -4.24
CA GLY A 298 11.20 -23.07 -3.37
C GLY A 298 11.41 -22.04 -2.24
N VAL A 299 11.00 -20.79 -2.42
CA VAL A 299 11.10 -19.72 -1.39
C VAL A 299 10.14 -19.95 -0.21
N LEU A 300 8.98 -20.57 -0.44
CA LEU A 300 7.99 -20.85 0.60
C LEU A 300 8.30 -22.12 1.38
N ARG A 301 9.09 -23.05 0.82
CA ARG A 301 9.27 -24.41 1.35
C ARG A 301 9.86 -24.46 2.76
N ASP A 302 10.70 -23.48 3.12
CA ASP A 302 11.35 -23.39 4.44
C ASP A 302 10.55 -22.59 5.47
N VAL A 303 9.72 -21.63 5.02
CA VAL A 303 8.82 -20.84 5.87
C VAL A 303 7.52 -21.60 6.16
N SER A 304 7.07 -22.43 5.22
CA SER A 304 5.75 -23.07 5.22
C SER A 304 5.63 -24.32 6.08
N ALA A 305 6.66 -25.17 6.12
CA ALA A 305 6.50 -26.52 6.67
C ALA A 305 6.26 -26.57 8.19
N LYS A 306 6.71 -25.55 8.95
CA LYS A 306 6.48 -25.46 10.40
C LYS A 306 5.34 -24.52 10.80
N GLN A 307 5.08 -23.45 10.05
CA GLN A 307 4.03 -22.47 10.38
C GLN A 307 2.65 -22.83 9.80
N LEU A 308 2.59 -23.61 8.71
CA LEU A 308 1.33 -23.93 8.02
C LEU A 308 0.79 -25.34 8.32
N ALA A 309 1.39 -26.07 9.26
CA ALA A 309 1.09 -27.48 9.50
C ALA A 309 -0.16 -27.75 10.36
N ASN A 310 -0.95 -26.73 10.73
CA ASN A 310 -2.20 -26.90 11.47
C ASN A 310 -3.30 -26.03 10.87
N ASN A 311 -4.38 -26.69 10.46
CA ASN A 311 -5.38 -26.16 9.55
C ASN A 311 -6.28 -25.17 10.25
N TYR A 312 -6.50 -24.01 9.62
CA TYR A 312 -7.56 -23.06 9.95
C TYR A 312 -8.85 -23.77 10.40
N THR A 313 -9.54 -23.19 11.36
CA THR A 313 -10.70 -23.83 11.97
C THR A 313 -11.85 -23.96 10.96
N ALA A 314 -12.80 -24.87 11.24
CA ALA A 314 -14.01 -24.97 10.42
C ALA A 314 -14.78 -23.64 10.36
N GLN A 315 -14.72 -22.83 11.43
CA GLN A 315 -15.29 -21.49 11.45
C GLN A 315 -14.55 -20.54 10.49
N GLU A 316 -13.22 -20.60 10.42
CA GLU A 316 -12.43 -19.79 9.50
C GLU A 316 -12.63 -20.16 8.04
N GLN A 317 -12.77 -21.45 7.75
CA GLN A 317 -13.15 -21.92 6.43
C GLN A 317 -14.54 -21.38 6.04
N GLY A 318 -15.53 -21.48 6.92
CA GLY A 318 -16.86 -20.92 6.67
C GLY A 318 -16.86 -19.39 6.50
N LEU A 319 -16.05 -18.67 7.27
CA LEU A 319 -15.86 -17.23 7.13
C LEU A 319 -15.26 -16.87 5.75
N MET A 320 -14.21 -17.59 5.33
CA MET A 320 -13.62 -17.41 4.01
C MET A 320 -14.64 -17.70 2.90
N GLU A 321 -15.40 -18.80 2.99
CA GLU A 321 -16.41 -19.14 1.99
C GLU A 321 -17.47 -18.04 1.84
N HIS A 322 -17.91 -17.44 2.96
CA HIS A 322 -18.81 -16.28 2.92
C HIS A 322 -18.17 -15.05 2.27
N ILE A 323 -16.91 -14.72 2.62
CA ILE A 323 -16.20 -13.56 2.06
C ILE A 323 -15.97 -13.75 0.55
N VAL A 324 -15.50 -14.92 0.12
CA VAL A 324 -15.34 -15.27 -1.30
C VAL A 324 -16.69 -15.18 -2.02
N GLY A 325 -17.77 -15.66 -1.41
CA GLY A 325 -19.13 -15.51 -1.94
C GLY A 325 -19.53 -14.05 -2.16
N ALA A 326 -19.19 -13.16 -1.22
CA ALA A 326 -19.45 -11.73 -1.33
C ALA A 326 -18.60 -11.08 -2.45
N VAL A 327 -17.30 -11.37 -2.50
CA VAL A 327 -16.38 -10.85 -3.54
C VAL A 327 -16.79 -11.34 -4.93
N TYR A 328 -17.18 -12.60 -5.04
CA TYR A 328 -17.69 -13.18 -6.29
C TYR A 328 -19.00 -12.54 -6.73
N SER A 329 -19.93 -12.31 -5.80
CA SER A 329 -21.19 -11.63 -6.08
C SER A 329 -20.93 -10.21 -6.58
N PHE A 330 -20.08 -9.45 -5.87
CA PHE A 330 -19.64 -8.13 -6.29
C PHE A 330 -19.02 -8.14 -7.70
N ALA A 331 -18.12 -9.09 -7.98
CA ALA A 331 -17.49 -9.19 -9.29
C ALA A 331 -18.49 -9.46 -10.42
N LYS A 332 -19.60 -10.16 -10.14
CA LYS A 332 -20.66 -10.45 -11.11
C LYS A 332 -21.67 -9.31 -11.27
N THR A 333 -22.18 -8.79 -10.16
CA THR A 333 -23.38 -7.95 -10.17
C THR A 333 -23.12 -6.50 -9.75
N GLY A 334 -21.93 -6.17 -9.27
CA GLY A 334 -21.71 -4.96 -8.48
C GLY A 334 -22.38 -5.10 -7.12
#